data_AF-A0A0C9SVH2-F1
#
_entry.id   AF-A0A0C9SVH2-F1
#
_cell.length_a   1.000
_cell.length_b   1.000
_cell.length_c   1.000
_cell.angle_alpha   90.00
_cell.angle_beta   90.00
_cell.angle_gamma   90.00
#
_symmetry.space_group_name_H-M   'P 1'
#
loop_
_entity.id
_entity.type
_entity.pdbx_description
1 polymer ?
#
loop_
_entity_poly.entity_id
_entity_poly.type
_entity_poly.pdbx_seq_one_letter_code
_entity_poly.pdbx_strand_id
1 'polypeptide(L)'
;MYHGPRPLHYVMPAGSIPKAKQTGANPPLYEAAWHVMFGVALKTEIPPNINTDLIAAIRDAVIPLNDMDIIGSYQAEGGAYEQNWKESFFSSKYDALLAIKQKYDPGSFFNSYKGVDWDEGRAAYQCYAKNTPPS
;
A
#
# COMPACT_ATOMS: atom_id res chain seq x y z
N MET A 1 5.66 -46.74 1.22
CA MET A 1 5.63 -45.44 0.52
C MET A 1 5.62 -44.34 1.56
N TYR A 2 6.73 -43.61 1.70
CA TYR A 2 6.79 -42.40 2.52
C TYR A 2 6.27 -41.25 1.65
N HIS A 3 5.14 -40.65 2.01
CA HIS A 3 4.76 -39.35 1.45
C HIS A 3 5.55 -38.29 2.20
N GLY A 4 6.57 -37.72 1.56
CA GLY A 4 7.29 -36.56 2.08
C GLY A 4 6.34 -35.38 2.34
N PRO A 5 6.74 -34.40 3.14
CA PRO A 5 5.92 -33.23 3.43
C PRO A 5 5.55 -32.53 2.11
N ARG A 6 4.25 -32.45 1.83
CA ARG A 6 3.73 -31.62 0.73
C ARG A 6 4.09 -30.17 1.06
N PRO A 7 4.71 -29.42 0.14
CA PRO A 7 4.91 -28.00 0.35
C PRO A 7 3.56 -27.34 0.64
N LEU A 8 3.49 -26.49 1.65
CA LEU A 8 2.34 -25.61 1.90
C LEU A 8 2.27 -24.58 0.77
N HIS A 9 1.81 -24.99 -0.41
CA HIS A 9 1.37 -24.08 -1.45
C HIS A 9 -0.02 -23.59 -1.08
N TYR A 10 -0.11 -22.56 -0.24
CA TYR A 10 -1.35 -21.80 -0.06
C TYR A 10 -1.53 -20.89 -1.28
N VAL A 11 -1.98 -21.48 -2.38
CA VAL A 11 -2.46 -20.72 -3.53
C VAL A 11 -3.95 -20.51 -3.30
N MET A 12 -4.42 -19.27 -3.46
CA MET A 12 -5.85 -18.97 -3.58
C MET A 12 -6.53 -20.02 -4.48
N PRO A 13 -7.76 -20.50 -4.16
CA PRO A 13 -8.41 -21.55 -4.95
C PRO A 13 -8.34 -21.20 -6.43
N ALA A 14 -7.95 -22.14 -7.30
CA ALA A 14 -7.52 -21.88 -8.69
C ALA A 14 -8.50 -21.02 -9.53
N GLY A 15 -9.79 -20.98 -9.17
CA GLY A 15 -10.80 -20.13 -9.83
C GLY A 15 -10.86 -18.67 -9.35
N SER A 16 -10.13 -18.30 -8.30
CA SER A 16 -10.21 -16.97 -7.65
C SER A 16 -9.28 -15.96 -8.32
N ILE A 17 -8.09 -16.37 -8.76
CA ILE A 17 -7.10 -15.50 -9.42
C ILE A 17 -7.65 -14.91 -10.73
N PRO A 18 -8.25 -15.68 -11.66
CA PRO A 18 -8.82 -15.11 -12.87
C PRO A 18 -9.92 -14.07 -12.61
N LYS A 19 -10.71 -14.27 -11.53
CA LYS A 19 -11.73 -13.30 -11.11
C LYS A 19 -11.10 -12.05 -10.51
N ALA A 20 -10.11 -12.20 -9.63
CA ALA A 20 -9.38 -11.08 -9.05
C ALA A 20 -8.72 -10.19 -10.11
N LYS A 21 -8.17 -10.79 -11.18
CA LYS A 21 -7.61 -10.07 -12.34
C LYS A 21 -8.62 -9.16 -13.06
N GLN A 22 -9.91 -9.45 -12.98
CA GLN A 22 -11.00 -8.65 -13.55
C GLN A 22 -11.46 -7.50 -12.63
N THR A 23 -10.87 -7.39 -11.43
CA THR A 23 -11.17 -6.32 -10.48
C THR A 23 -10.09 -5.23 -10.49
N GLY A 24 -10.32 -4.16 -9.72
CA GLY A 24 -9.30 -3.16 -9.39
C GLY A 24 -8.35 -3.57 -8.27
N ALA A 25 -8.40 -4.82 -7.79
CA ALA A 25 -7.51 -5.29 -6.74
C ALA A 25 -6.04 -5.29 -7.20
N ASN A 26 -5.16 -4.83 -6.31
CA ASN A 26 -3.72 -4.81 -6.51
C ASN A 26 -3.17 -6.25 -6.68
N PRO A 27 -2.44 -6.58 -7.77
CA PRO A 27 -1.97 -7.93 -8.04
C PRO A 27 -1.23 -8.65 -6.91
N PRO A 28 -0.30 -8.01 -6.18
CA PRO A 28 0.37 -8.61 -5.04
C PRO A 28 -0.59 -9.16 -3.97
N LEU A 29 -1.80 -8.62 -3.82
CA LEU A 29 -2.75 -9.08 -2.79
C LEU A 29 -3.37 -10.44 -3.08
N TYR A 30 -3.47 -10.86 -4.34
CA TYR A 30 -4.00 -12.18 -4.71
C TYR A 30 -2.92 -13.14 -5.21
N GLU A 31 -1.67 -12.67 -5.33
CA GLU A 31 -0.49 -13.47 -5.66
C GLU A 31 0.35 -13.81 -4.42
N ALA A 32 0.31 -12.98 -3.37
CA ALA A 32 0.96 -13.26 -2.11
C ALA A 32 0.26 -14.36 -1.32
N ALA A 33 1.05 -15.18 -0.63
CA ALA A 33 0.54 -16.18 0.29
C ALA A 33 0.27 -15.60 1.70
N TRP A 34 0.92 -14.47 2.06
CA TRP A 34 0.88 -13.86 3.39
C TRP A 34 0.84 -12.34 3.28
N HIS A 35 0.26 -11.69 4.28
CA HIS A 35 0.28 -10.24 4.47
C HIS A 35 0.98 -9.92 5.79
N VAL A 36 1.93 -8.98 5.76
CA VAL A 36 2.72 -8.58 6.93
C VAL A 36 2.52 -7.09 7.14
N MET A 37 2.22 -6.71 8.39
CA MET A 37 2.06 -5.32 8.79
C MET A 37 3.16 -4.92 9.77
N PHE A 38 3.75 -3.75 9.53
CA PHE A 38 4.63 -3.09 10.48
C PHE A 38 3.88 -1.91 11.10
N GLY A 39 3.81 -1.90 12.43
CA GLY A 39 3.11 -0.84 13.15
C GLY A 39 3.56 -0.77 14.59
N VAL A 40 3.32 0.39 15.19
CA VAL A 40 3.60 0.64 16.61
C VAL A 40 2.40 1.35 17.22
N ALA A 41 2.03 0.94 18.43
CA ALA A 41 1.04 1.67 19.19
C ALA A 41 1.66 2.95 19.76
N LEU A 42 1.08 4.10 19.45
CA LEU A 42 1.44 5.37 20.10
C LEU A 42 0.69 5.49 21.43
N LYS A 43 1.41 5.89 22.48
CA LYS A 43 0.81 6.26 23.77
C LYS A 43 0.43 7.74 23.74
N THR A 44 -0.68 8.11 24.39
CA THR A 44 -1.22 9.48 24.41
C THR A 44 -0.31 10.52 25.06
N GLU A 45 0.74 10.07 25.76
CA GLU A 45 1.73 10.90 26.46
C GLU A 45 2.95 11.25 25.59
N ILE A 46 3.02 10.74 24.36
CA ILE A 46 4.14 11.00 23.46
C ILE A 46 4.11 12.49 23.04
N PRO A 47 5.17 13.26 23.33
CA PRO A 47 5.28 14.66 22.92
C PRO A 47 5.14 14.83 21.39
N PRO A 48 4.57 15.94 20.89
CA PRO A 48 4.38 16.16 19.45
C PRO A 48 5.67 16.25 18.62
N ASN A 49 6.84 16.39 19.26
CA ASN A 49 8.16 16.34 18.63
C ASN A 49 8.73 14.92 18.51
N ILE A 50 8.02 13.92 19.02
CA ILE A 50 8.19 12.50 18.73
C ILE A 50 7.11 12.21 17.67
N ASN A 51 7.38 11.83 16.42
CA ASN A 51 8.41 10.86 16.06
C ASN A 51 8.58 10.75 14.53
N THR A 52 9.07 11.80 13.84
CA THR A 52 9.46 11.64 12.42
C THR A 52 10.43 10.48 12.25
N ASP A 53 11.24 10.19 13.26
CA ASP A 53 12.18 9.06 13.29
C ASP A 53 11.48 7.69 13.45
N LEU A 54 10.44 7.55 14.28
CA LEU A 54 9.66 6.30 14.34
C LEU A 54 8.76 6.14 13.11
N ILE A 55 8.22 7.22 12.58
CA ILE A 55 7.47 7.17 11.31
C ILE A 55 8.44 6.74 10.19
N ALA A 56 9.66 7.28 10.15
CA ALA A 56 10.72 6.81 9.27
C ALA A 56 11.02 5.33 9.53
N ALA A 57 11.23 4.92 10.78
CA ALA A 57 11.54 3.53 11.11
C ALA A 57 10.44 2.54 10.69
N ILE A 58 9.14 2.89 10.84
CA ILE A 58 8.03 2.05 10.37
C ILE A 58 7.97 2.05 8.84
N ARG A 59 8.10 3.22 8.21
CA ARG A 59 8.18 3.34 6.74
C ARG A 59 9.33 2.51 6.18
N ASP A 60 10.46 2.47 6.88
CA ASP A 60 11.69 1.82 6.43
C ASP A 60 11.73 0.33 6.80
N ALA A 61 10.82 -0.13 7.67
CA ALA A 61 10.70 -1.54 8.03
C ALA A 61 10.33 -2.43 6.83
N VAL A 62 9.78 -1.86 5.74
CA VAL A 62 9.51 -2.59 4.50
C VAL A 62 10.72 -2.69 3.57
N ILE A 63 11.79 -1.92 3.79
CA ILE A 63 12.98 -1.90 2.90
C ILE A 63 13.55 -3.30 2.68
N PRO A 64 13.76 -4.15 3.71
CA PRO A 64 14.27 -5.50 3.49
C PRO A 64 13.37 -6.37 2.60
N LEU A 65 12.05 -6.14 2.58
CA LEU A 65 11.13 -6.84 1.69
C LEU A 65 11.24 -6.30 0.26
N ASN A 66 11.35 -4.98 0.10
CA ASN A 66 11.55 -4.33 -1.18
C ASN A 66 12.89 -4.76 -1.83
N ASP A 67 13.96 -4.90 -1.04
CA ASP A 67 15.27 -5.39 -1.51
C ASP A 67 15.21 -6.85 -2.01
N MET A 68 14.18 -7.60 -1.60
CA MET A 68 13.87 -8.95 -2.08
C MET A 68 12.85 -8.97 -3.23
N ASP A 69 12.51 -7.82 -3.81
CA ASP A 69 11.48 -7.65 -4.85
C ASP A 69 10.07 -8.07 -4.39
N ILE A 70 9.81 -8.01 -3.08
CA ILE A 70 8.48 -8.25 -2.50
C ILE A 70 7.78 -6.89 -2.36
N ILE A 71 7.17 -6.45 -3.46
CA ILE A 71 6.53 -5.14 -3.57
C ILE A 71 5.01 -5.32 -3.61
N GLY A 72 4.31 -4.64 -2.70
CA GLY A 72 2.86 -4.64 -2.64
C GLY A 72 2.37 -4.30 -1.24
N SER A 73 1.30 -3.51 -1.18
CA SER A 73 0.73 -3.06 0.07
C SER A 73 -0.79 -2.99 -0.02
N TYR A 74 -1.43 -3.38 1.08
CA TYR A 74 -2.87 -3.25 1.23
C TYR A 74 -3.18 -1.81 1.65
N GLN A 75 -3.72 -1.02 0.73
CA GLN A 75 -3.93 0.43 0.90
C GLN A 75 -4.64 0.84 2.20
N ALA A 76 -5.54 0.00 2.74
CA ALA A 76 -6.29 0.30 3.96
C ALA A 76 -5.44 0.22 5.23
N GLU A 77 -4.28 -0.45 5.15
CA GLU A 77 -3.30 -0.62 6.23
C GLU A 77 -1.93 -0.03 5.85
N GLY A 78 -1.84 0.63 4.69
CA GLY A 78 -0.63 1.25 4.17
C GLY A 78 -0.23 2.50 4.94
N GLY A 79 1.08 2.76 5.00
CA GLY A 79 1.61 3.95 5.66
C GLY A 79 1.35 5.22 4.84
N ALA A 80 1.00 6.32 5.51
CA ALA A 80 0.83 7.62 4.86
C ALA A 80 2.11 8.11 4.14
N TYR A 81 3.30 7.65 4.55
CA TYR A 81 4.58 8.04 3.96
C TYR A 81 5.18 6.99 3.02
N GLU A 82 4.38 6.03 2.54
CA GLU A 82 4.77 5.08 1.48
C GLU A 82 5.32 5.82 0.25
N GLN A 83 6.60 5.66 -0.06
CA GLN A 83 7.27 6.48 -1.09
C GLN A 83 6.76 6.13 -2.49
N ASN A 84 6.68 4.83 -2.81
CA ASN A 84 6.26 4.33 -4.11
C ASN A 84 4.77 3.95 -4.14
N TRP A 85 3.92 4.74 -3.46
CA TRP A 85 2.51 4.42 -3.20
C TRP A 85 1.69 4.00 -4.42
N LYS A 86 1.97 4.53 -5.62
CA LYS A 86 1.27 4.11 -6.85
C LYS A 86 1.54 2.63 -7.14
N GLU A 87 2.81 2.24 -7.11
CA GLU A 87 3.23 0.86 -7.31
C GLU A 87 2.80 -0.02 -6.13
N SER A 88 3.08 0.42 -4.90
CA SER A 88 2.76 -0.34 -3.68
C SER A 88 1.26 -0.61 -3.55
N PHE A 89 0.38 0.37 -3.80
CA PHE A 89 -1.07 0.22 -3.58
C PHE A 89 -1.86 -0.27 -4.79
N PHE A 90 -1.37 -0.02 -6.02
CA PHE A 90 -2.13 -0.30 -7.23
C PHE A 90 -1.36 -1.09 -8.29
N SER A 91 -0.02 -1.03 -8.27
CA SER A 91 0.87 -1.66 -9.25
C SER A 91 0.37 -1.40 -10.69
N SER A 92 0.44 -2.43 -11.55
CA SER A 92 -0.02 -2.40 -12.95
C SER A 92 -1.49 -2.02 -13.15
N LYS A 93 -2.30 -1.91 -12.10
CA LYS A 93 -3.71 -1.46 -12.19
C LYS A 93 -3.86 0.05 -12.19
N TYR A 94 -2.84 0.81 -11.81
CA TYR A 94 -2.96 2.25 -11.59
C TYR A 94 -3.53 3.00 -12.82
N ASP A 95 -3.00 2.76 -14.01
CA ASP A 95 -3.40 3.49 -15.22
C ASP A 95 -4.86 3.21 -15.61
N ALA A 96 -5.30 1.96 -15.48
CA ALA A 96 -6.70 1.59 -15.74
C ALA A 96 -7.64 2.25 -14.72
N LEU A 97 -7.24 2.29 -13.44
CA LEU A 97 -7.99 2.97 -12.39
C LEU A 97 -8.02 4.49 -12.62
N LEU A 98 -6.91 5.08 -13.07
CA LEU A 98 -6.82 6.50 -13.42
C LEU A 98 -7.78 6.85 -14.56
N ALA A 99 -7.82 6.03 -15.62
CA ALA A 99 -8.75 6.24 -16.73
C ALA A 99 -10.22 6.16 -16.28
N ILE A 100 -10.56 5.22 -15.39
CA ILE A 100 -11.90 5.12 -14.78
C ILE A 100 -12.19 6.39 -13.95
N LYS A 101 -11.24 6.81 -13.11
CA LYS A 101 -11.37 8.00 -12.27
C LYS A 101 -11.63 9.25 -13.10
N GLN A 102 -10.86 9.48 -14.15
CA GLN A 102 -11.02 10.63 -15.04
C GLN A 102 -12.33 10.58 -15.84
N LYS A 103 -12.82 9.38 -16.18
CA LYS A 103 -14.12 9.22 -16.85
C LYS A 103 -15.30 9.59 -15.96
N TYR A 104 -15.30 9.16 -14.70
CA TYR A 104 -16.46 9.30 -13.81
C TYR A 104 -16.36 10.48 -12.83
N ASP A 105 -15.16 10.99 -12.56
CA ASP A 105 -14.90 12.16 -11.73
C ASP A 105 -13.81 13.06 -12.35
N PRO A 106 -14.07 13.67 -13.52
CA PRO A 106 -13.10 14.52 -14.21
C PRO A 106 -12.74 15.80 -13.45
N GLY A 107 -13.58 16.22 -12.48
CA GLY A 107 -13.31 17.36 -11.61
C GLY A 107 -12.52 17.01 -10.35
N SER A 108 -12.16 15.74 -10.16
CA SER A 108 -11.51 15.21 -8.96
C SER A 108 -12.24 15.60 -7.66
N PHE A 109 -13.59 15.62 -7.69
CA PHE A 109 -14.41 15.94 -6.53
C PHE A 109 -14.13 14.98 -5.37
N PHE A 110 -14.07 13.68 -5.65
CA PHE A 110 -13.71 12.64 -4.69
C PHE A 110 -12.19 12.45 -4.63
N ASN A 111 -11.50 13.06 -3.69
CA ASN A 111 -10.05 12.91 -3.56
C ASN A 111 -9.68 12.33 -2.20
N SER A 112 -8.62 11.53 -2.18
CA SER A 112 -8.03 10.97 -0.97
C SER A 112 -6.52 11.07 -1.07
N TYR A 113 -5.86 11.29 0.05
CA TYR A 113 -4.41 11.31 0.12
C TYR A 113 -3.82 9.99 -0.40
N LYS A 114 -2.91 10.06 -1.38
CA LYS A 114 -2.35 8.91 -2.12
C LYS A 114 -3.38 7.96 -2.75
N GLY A 115 -4.57 8.46 -3.05
CA GLY A 115 -5.53 7.79 -3.91
C GLY A 115 -5.18 7.88 -5.39
N VAL A 116 -5.95 7.17 -6.22
CA VAL A 116 -5.93 7.35 -7.68
C VAL A 116 -6.26 8.81 -8.00
N ASP A 117 -5.43 9.45 -8.84
CA ASP A 117 -5.54 10.88 -9.17
C ASP A 117 -5.42 11.83 -7.96
N TRP A 118 -4.66 11.44 -6.93
CA TRP A 118 -4.36 12.32 -5.81
C TRP A 118 -3.61 13.58 -6.27
N ASP A 119 -4.11 14.74 -5.86
CA ASP A 119 -3.49 16.06 -6.07
C ASP A 119 -2.64 16.43 -4.85
N GLU A 120 -1.32 16.40 -5.02
CA GLU A 120 -0.35 16.77 -3.99
C GLU A 120 -0.46 18.25 -3.56
N GLY A 121 -0.95 19.13 -4.44
CA GLY A 121 -1.10 20.55 -4.19
C GLY A 121 -2.33 20.93 -3.35
N ARG A 122 -3.24 19.99 -3.06
CA ARG A 122 -4.47 20.29 -2.32
C ARG A 122 -4.18 20.74 -0.89
N ALA A 123 -4.79 21.87 -0.51
CA ALA A 123 -4.65 22.44 0.82
C ALA A 123 -4.99 21.46 1.96
N ALA A 124 -5.94 20.55 1.72
CA ALA A 124 -6.34 19.51 2.66
C ALA A 124 -5.21 18.54 3.07
N TYR A 125 -4.14 18.43 2.28
CA TYR A 125 -3.04 17.48 2.50
C TYR A 125 -1.72 18.12 2.94
N GLN A 126 -1.68 19.44 3.12
CA GLN A 126 -0.46 20.17 3.48
C GLN A 126 0.18 19.69 4.79
N CYS A 127 -0.62 19.15 5.72
CA CYS A 127 -0.11 18.59 6.97
C CYS A 127 0.81 17.39 6.76
N TYR A 128 0.61 16.58 5.72
CA TYR A 128 1.51 15.46 5.42
C TYR A 128 2.87 15.97 4.94
N ALA A 129 2.87 16.94 4.02
CA ALA A 129 4.11 17.55 3.53
C ALA A 129 4.92 18.19 4.67
N LYS A 130 4.27 18.96 5.55
CA LYS A 130 4.90 19.59 6.72
C LYS A 130 5.54 18.60 7.69
N ASN A 131 4.97 17.41 7.82
CA ASN A 131 5.40 16.39 8.78
C ASN A 131 6.12 15.22 8.10
N THR A 132 6.65 15.42 6.89
CA THR A 132 7.37 14.38 6.15
C THR A 132 8.56 13.87 6.98
N PRO A 133 8.66 12.56 7.25
CA PRO A 133 9.80 11.99 7.94
C PRO A 133 11.08 12.16 7.10
N PRO A 134 12.27 12.25 7.72
CA PRO A 134 13.54 12.30 7.00
C PRO A 134 13.68 11.11 6.04
N SER A 135 14.40 11.31 4.94
CA SER A 135 14.66 10.27 3.93
C SER A 135 15.48 9.14 4.51
#